data_AF-A0A161PRI2-F1
#
_entry.id   AF-A0A161PRI2-F1
#
_cell.length_a   1.000
_cell.length_b   1.000
_cell.length_c   1.000
_cell.angle_alpha   90.00
_cell.angle_beta   90.00
_cell.angle_gamma   90.00
#
_symmetry.space_group_name_H-M   'P 1'
#
loop_
_entity.id
_entity.type
_entity.pdbx_description
1 polymer ?
#
loop_
_entity_poly.entity_id
_entity_poly.type
_entity_poly.pdbx_seq_one_letter_code
_entity_poly.pdbx_strand_id
1 'polypeptide(L)'
;MRETSREISFNSFRINQTYGSRFHRTLIDNPLYYLHAYKYVYRNPVAAGLCNKVEEYPYSSLQGLLGNTWMDVPISEDENWGFFSSRTETLKWLNTTPDPQCMEEVRVALRKPTFKLSPQNKRPSILEKHPL
;
A
#
# COMPACT_ATOMS: atom_id res chain seq x y z
N MET A 1 16.15 10.03 7.69
CA MET A 1 17.04 8.92 7.27
C MET A 1 18.36 9.53 6.77
N ARG A 2 19.26 9.90 7.68
CA ARG A 2 20.52 10.59 7.33
C ARG A 2 21.64 9.60 7.02
N GLU A 3 21.86 8.65 7.93
CA GLU A 3 22.97 7.69 7.82
C GLU A 3 22.86 6.83 6.57
N THR A 4 21.69 6.24 6.33
CA THR A 4 21.43 5.45 5.12
C THR A 4 21.56 6.26 3.84
N SER A 5 21.19 7.55 3.86
CA SER A 5 21.34 8.43 2.68
C SER A 5 22.82 8.63 2.36
N ARG A 6 23.65 8.85 3.38
CA ARG A 6 25.08 9.07 3.23
C ARG A 6 25.76 7.84 2.64
N GLU A 7 25.41 6.66 3.15
CA GLU A 7 25.93 5.38 2.68
C GLU A 7 25.53 5.09 1.23
N ILE A 8 24.24 5.27 0.89
CA ILE A 8 23.76 5.08 -0.48
C ILE A 8 24.44 6.06 -1.44
N SER A 9 24.54 7.35 -1.08
CA SER A 9 25.20 8.35 -1.93
C SER A 9 26.67 8.01 -2.18
N PHE A 10 27.39 7.55 -1.16
CA PHE A 10 28.77 7.12 -1.26
C PHE A 10 28.91 5.89 -2.19
N ASN A 11 28.11 4.85 -1.97
CA ASN A 11 28.18 3.61 -2.75
C ASN A 11 27.68 3.75 -4.20
N SER A 12 26.75 4.68 -4.46
CA SER A 12 26.16 4.91 -5.79
C SER A 12 26.81 6.05 -6.58
N PHE A 13 27.85 6.68 -6.03
CA PHE A 13 28.53 7.85 -6.62
C PHE A 13 27.56 9.00 -6.96
N ARG A 14 26.53 9.21 -6.13
CA ARG A 14 25.53 10.28 -6.31
C ARG A 14 25.79 11.44 -5.36
N ILE A 15 25.71 12.66 -5.90
CA ILE A 15 25.86 13.92 -5.14
C ILE A 15 24.49 14.48 -4.71
N ASN A 16 23.43 14.14 -5.44
CA ASN A 16 22.07 14.63 -5.16
C ASN A 16 21.42 13.89 -3.99
N GLN A 17 20.40 14.52 -3.42
CA GLN A 17 19.62 13.97 -2.31
C GLN A 17 18.99 12.62 -2.70
N THR A 18 19.24 11.58 -1.89
CA THR A 18 18.74 10.21 -2.14
C THR A 18 17.26 10.06 -1.80
N TYR A 19 16.86 10.54 -0.62
CA TYR A 19 15.46 10.53 -0.19
C TYR A 19 14.75 11.81 -0.61
N GLY A 20 13.48 11.72 -0.97
CA GLY A 20 12.66 12.90 -1.27
C GLY A 20 12.25 13.68 -0.02
N SER A 21 10.95 14.00 0.08
CA SER A 21 10.37 14.68 1.22
C SER A 21 10.47 13.88 2.53
N ARG A 22 9.99 14.48 3.62
CA ARG A 22 9.85 13.77 4.91
C ARG A 22 9.02 12.51 4.73
N PHE A 23 9.39 11.45 5.43
CA PHE A 23 8.60 10.24 5.48
C PHE A 23 7.26 10.53 6.18
N HIS A 24 6.21 9.90 5.70
CA HIS A 24 4.91 9.88 6.35
C HIS A 24 4.78 8.60 7.17
N ARG A 25 4.15 8.70 8.34
CA ARG A 25 3.82 7.56 9.19
C ARG A 25 2.43 7.76 9.76
N THR A 26 1.69 6.67 9.87
CA THR A 26 0.35 6.65 10.44
C THR A 26 0.16 5.39 11.27
N LEU A 27 -0.51 5.52 12.42
CA LEU A 27 -0.98 4.38 13.19
C LEU A 27 -2.30 3.89 12.57
N ILE A 28 -2.34 2.60 12.21
CA ILE A 28 -3.55 1.92 11.76
C ILE A 28 -4.01 1.04 12.92
N ASP A 29 -5.17 1.36 13.49
CA ASP A 29 -5.74 0.73 14.68
C ASP A 29 -7.03 -0.07 14.39
N ASN A 30 -7.55 0.02 13.16
CA ASN A 30 -8.79 -0.65 12.74
C ASN A 30 -8.50 -1.63 11.58
N PRO A 31 -8.96 -2.89 11.65
CA PRO A 31 -8.84 -3.86 10.56
C PRO A 31 -9.35 -3.37 9.20
N LEU A 32 -10.43 -2.58 9.18
CA LEU A 32 -10.96 -2.02 7.94
C LEU A 32 -9.99 -1.00 7.32
N TYR A 33 -9.35 -0.17 8.14
CA TYR A 33 -8.36 0.81 7.68
C TYR A 33 -7.08 0.13 7.20
N TYR A 34 -6.76 -1.02 7.78
CA TYR A 34 -5.68 -1.87 7.28
C TYR A 34 -5.97 -2.38 5.86
N LEU A 35 -7.19 -2.84 5.56
CA LEU A 35 -7.57 -3.23 4.18
C LEU A 35 -7.44 -2.08 3.18
N HIS A 36 -7.78 -0.85 3.58
CA HIS A 36 -7.61 0.34 2.73
C HIS A 36 -6.14 0.59 2.40
N ALA A 37 -5.28 0.57 3.42
CA ALA A 37 -3.84 0.73 3.24
C ALA A 37 -3.23 -0.41 2.42
N TYR A 38 -3.70 -1.63 2.65
CA TYR A 38 -3.29 -2.83 1.93
C TYR A 38 -3.55 -2.69 0.42
N LYS A 39 -4.79 -2.35 0.04
CA LYS A 39 -5.14 -2.12 -1.37
C LYS A 39 -4.37 -0.94 -1.98
N TYR A 40 -4.19 0.14 -1.21
CA TYR A 40 -3.39 1.29 -1.65
C TYR A 40 -1.96 0.87 -2.02
N VAL A 41 -1.29 0.11 -1.15
CA VAL A 41 0.10 -0.34 -1.38
C VAL A 41 0.23 -1.19 -2.63
N TYR A 42 -0.60 -2.23 -2.78
CA TYR A 42 -0.50 -3.14 -3.93
C TYR A 42 -0.90 -2.50 -5.26
N ARG A 43 -1.79 -1.49 -5.24
CA ARG A 43 -2.19 -0.76 -6.45
C ARG A 43 -1.26 0.37 -6.84
N ASN A 44 -0.30 0.77 -6.00
CA ASN A 44 0.63 1.86 -6.30
C ASN A 44 1.36 1.69 -7.64
N PRO A 45 1.90 0.51 -8.00
CA PRO A 45 2.54 0.30 -9.30
C PRO A 45 1.58 0.48 -10.48
N VAL A 46 0.34 0.02 -10.33
CA VAL A 46 -0.71 0.17 -11.36
C VAL A 46 -1.09 1.65 -11.51
N ALA A 47 -1.30 2.36 -10.41
CA ALA A 47 -1.61 3.79 -10.41
C ALA A 47 -0.46 4.65 -10.99
N ALA A 48 0.78 4.19 -10.85
CA ALA A 48 1.97 4.81 -11.44
C ALA A 48 2.19 4.43 -12.91
N GLY A 49 1.36 3.55 -13.49
CA GLY A 49 1.49 3.09 -14.88
C GLY A 49 2.67 2.13 -15.12
N LEU A 50 3.20 1.50 -14.06
CA LEU A 50 4.32 0.56 -14.17
C LEU A 50 3.87 -0.84 -14.61
N CYS A 51 2.61 -1.19 -14.38
CA CYS A 51 2.00 -2.46 -14.78
C CYS A 51 0.47 -2.32 -14.91
N ASN A 52 -0.19 -3.31 -15.53
CA ASN A 52 -1.64 -3.31 -15.70
C ASN A 52 -2.34 -3.99 -14.52
N LYS A 53 -1.70 -4.97 -13.91
CA LYS A 53 -2.22 -5.72 -12.76
C LYS A 53 -1.25 -5.74 -11.60
N VAL A 54 -1.77 -5.91 -10.39
CA VAL A 54 -0.95 -5.87 -9.16
C VAL A 54 0.08 -7.01 -9.10
N GLU A 55 -0.28 -8.19 -9.61
CA GLU A 55 0.56 -9.38 -9.65
C GLU A 55 1.62 -9.35 -10.75
N GLU A 56 1.67 -8.31 -11.58
CA GLU A 56 2.71 -8.15 -12.61
C GLU A 56 3.93 -7.40 -12.06
N TYR A 57 3.80 -6.69 -10.94
CA TYR A 57 4.90 -5.91 -10.38
C TYR A 57 5.90 -6.82 -9.66
N PRO A 58 7.18 -6.89 -10.10
CA PRO A 58 8.13 -7.87 -9.58
C PRO A 58 8.68 -7.51 -8.18
N TYR A 59 8.68 -6.22 -7.83
CA TYR A 59 9.29 -5.73 -6.58
C TYR A 59 8.28 -5.62 -5.43
N SER A 60 7.38 -6.61 -5.33
CA SER A 60 6.36 -6.69 -4.28
C SER A 60 6.39 -8.06 -3.60
N SER A 61 6.03 -8.11 -2.32
CA SER A 61 5.84 -9.36 -1.57
C SER A 61 4.79 -10.28 -2.18
N LEU A 62 3.87 -9.75 -3.00
CA LEU A 62 2.84 -10.54 -3.67
C LEU A 62 3.43 -11.63 -4.57
N GLN A 63 4.57 -11.39 -5.24
CA GLN A 63 5.19 -12.39 -6.12
C GLN A 63 5.57 -13.66 -5.35
N GLY A 64 6.22 -13.50 -4.21
CA GLY A 64 6.60 -14.64 -3.39
C GLY A 64 5.42 -15.29 -2.69
N LEU A 65 4.39 -14.52 -2.28
CA LEU A 65 3.15 -15.08 -1.75
C LEU A 65 2.37 -15.91 -2.78
N LEU A 66 2.47 -15.56 -4.07
CA LEU A 66 1.91 -16.33 -5.17
C LEU A 66 2.79 -17.51 -5.60
N GLY A 67 4.01 -17.62 -5.05
CA GLY A 67 4.98 -18.66 -5.40
C GLY A 67 5.73 -18.42 -6.71
N ASN A 68 5.66 -17.20 -7.27
CA ASN A 68 6.33 -16.87 -8.54
C ASN A 68 7.83 -16.62 -8.37
N THR A 69 8.26 -16.20 -7.18
CA THR A 69 9.66 -15.86 -6.89
C THR A 69 10.10 -16.44 -5.55
N TRP A 70 11.35 -16.87 -5.48
CA TRP A 70 11.99 -17.18 -4.20
C TRP A 70 12.11 -15.92 -3.34
N MET A 71 11.90 -16.06 -2.03
CA MET A 71 12.08 -14.98 -1.06
C MET A 71 13.17 -15.34 -0.09
N ASP A 72 14.17 -14.45 0.05
CA ASP A 72 15.28 -14.65 0.98
C ASP A 72 14.86 -14.53 2.45
N VAL A 73 13.73 -13.85 2.70
CA VAL A 73 13.17 -13.62 4.03
C VAL A 73 11.84 -14.37 4.14
N PRO A 74 11.61 -15.13 5.23
CA PRO A 74 10.32 -15.77 5.45
C PRO A 74 9.23 -14.70 5.62
N ILE A 75 8.14 -14.84 4.87
CA ILE A 75 6.96 -13.99 4.98
C ILE A 75 5.86 -14.80 5.65
N SER A 76 5.22 -14.23 6.66
CA SER A 76 4.02 -14.81 7.28
C SER A 76 2.90 -14.86 6.25
N GLU A 77 2.06 -15.89 6.31
CA GLU A 77 0.86 -15.91 5.48
C GLU A 77 -0.01 -14.66 5.73
N ASP A 78 -0.71 -14.25 4.69
CA ASP A 78 -1.55 -13.07 4.75
C ASP A 78 -2.90 -13.44 5.38
N GLU A 79 -3.06 -13.09 6.66
CA GLU A 79 -4.29 -13.35 7.41
C GLU A 79 -5.53 -12.65 6.82
N ASN A 80 -5.35 -11.66 5.92
CA ASN A 80 -6.47 -11.06 5.19
C ASN A 80 -7.15 -12.05 4.21
N TRP A 81 -6.52 -13.19 3.91
CA TRP A 81 -7.19 -14.30 3.23
C TRP A 81 -8.33 -14.90 4.06
N GLY A 82 -8.48 -14.52 5.33
CA GLY A 82 -9.70 -14.81 6.10
C GLY A 82 -10.88 -13.89 5.73
N PHE A 83 -10.60 -12.66 5.29
CA PHE A 83 -11.65 -11.70 4.91
C PHE A 83 -12.23 -12.03 3.52
N PHE A 84 -11.39 -12.51 2.61
CA PHE A 84 -11.80 -12.99 1.29
C PHE A 84 -11.66 -14.50 1.25
N SER A 85 -12.72 -15.22 0.93
CA SER A 85 -12.79 -16.70 1.00
C SER A 85 -11.69 -17.42 0.21
N SER A 86 -10.99 -16.73 -0.69
CA SER A 86 -9.90 -17.27 -1.50
C SER A 86 -8.86 -16.22 -1.94
N ARG A 87 -7.67 -16.70 -2.30
CA ARG A 87 -6.60 -15.87 -2.92
C ARG A 87 -7.06 -15.22 -4.22
N THR A 88 -7.89 -15.91 -5.00
CA THR A 88 -8.43 -15.40 -6.26
C THR A 88 -9.40 -14.25 -6.03
N GLU A 89 -10.25 -14.31 -4.99
CA GLU A 89 -11.10 -13.19 -4.58
C GLU A 89 -10.26 -11.98 -4.14
N THR A 90 -9.21 -12.22 -3.36
CA THR A 90 -8.28 -11.15 -2.93
C THR A 90 -7.63 -10.47 -4.14
N LEU A 91 -7.09 -11.26 -5.09
CA LEU A 91 -6.50 -10.73 -6.32
C LEU A 91 -7.51 -9.96 -7.17
N LYS A 92 -8.74 -10.47 -7.29
CA LYS A 92 -9.81 -9.79 -8.01
C LYS A 92 -10.15 -8.45 -7.35
N TRP A 93 -10.25 -8.42 -6.03
CA TRP A 93 -10.49 -7.20 -5.27
C TRP A 93 -9.35 -6.18 -5.41
N LEU A 94 -8.09 -6.63 -5.33
CA LEU A 94 -6.92 -5.78 -5.53
C LEU A 94 -6.89 -5.17 -6.94
N ASN A 95 -7.22 -5.94 -7.97
CA ASN A 95 -7.26 -5.47 -9.35
C ASN A 95 -8.51 -4.62 -9.67
N THR A 96 -9.54 -4.64 -8.82
CA THR A 96 -10.72 -3.79 -9.00
C THR A 96 -10.34 -2.32 -8.81
N THR A 97 -10.59 -1.50 -9.83
CA THR A 97 -10.28 -0.07 -9.81
C THR A 97 -11.16 0.65 -8.80
N PRO A 98 -10.58 1.20 -7.72
CA PRO A 98 -11.31 1.96 -6.72
C PRO A 98 -11.71 3.33 -7.28
N ASP A 99 -12.74 3.91 -6.68
CA ASP A 99 -13.16 5.27 -6.99
C ASP A 99 -12.03 6.29 -6.67
N PRO A 100 -11.71 7.23 -7.59
CA PRO A 100 -10.61 8.18 -7.39
C PRO A 100 -10.76 9.06 -6.16
N GLN A 101 -11.99 9.42 -5.78
CA GLN A 101 -12.24 10.24 -4.61
C GLN A 101 -11.97 9.44 -3.32
N CYS A 102 -12.43 8.19 -3.28
CA CYS A 102 -12.14 7.27 -2.18
C CYS A 102 -10.64 7.00 -2.02
N MET A 103 -9.90 6.85 -3.13
CA MET A 103 -8.43 6.71 -3.09
C MET A 103 -7.73 7.94 -2.52
N GLU A 104 -8.20 9.14 -2.89
CA GLU A 104 -7.62 10.38 -2.37
C GLU A 104 -7.89 10.53 -0.86
N GLU A 105 -9.06 10.12 -0.37
CA GLU A 105 -9.36 10.08 1.07
C GLU A 105 -8.36 9.21 1.83
N VAL A 106 -8.07 8.02 1.33
CA VAL A 106 -7.09 7.10 1.93
C VAL A 106 -5.69 7.68 1.86
N ARG A 107 -5.30 8.27 0.73
CA ARG A 107 -4.00 8.95 0.58
C ARG A 107 -3.81 10.07 1.61
N VAL A 108 -4.86 10.86 1.85
CA VAL A 108 -4.85 11.94 2.86
C VAL A 108 -4.83 11.35 4.27
N ALA A 109 -5.59 10.28 4.53
CA ALA A 109 -5.61 9.60 5.83
C ALA A 109 -4.24 9.02 6.21
N LEU A 110 -3.52 8.42 5.26
CA LEU A 110 -2.17 7.87 5.45
C LEU A 110 -1.11 8.92 5.85
N ARG A 111 -1.38 10.21 5.62
CA ARG A 111 -0.48 11.30 6.00
C ARG A 111 -0.70 11.81 7.43
N LYS A 112 -1.79 11.40 8.08
CA LYS A 112 -2.12 11.78 9.46
C LYS A 112 -1.37 10.88 10.46
N PRO A 113 -1.07 11.37 11.67
CA PRO A 113 -0.40 10.55 12.70
C PRO A 113 -1.14 9.26 13.05
N THR A 114 -2.48 9.32 13.03
CA THR A 114 -3.38 8.17 13.18
C THR A 114 -4.30 8.14 11.97
N PHE A 115 -4.53 6.95 11.41
CA PHE A 115 -5.34 6.78 10.22
C PHE A 115 -6.78 7.19 10.55
N LYS A 116 -7.27 8.24 9.89
CA LYS A 116 -8.62 8.73 10.09
C LYS A 116 -9.16 9.32 8.80
N LEU A 117 -10.29 8.81 8.36
CA LEU A 117 -11.01 9.35 7.21
C LEU A 117 -11.60 10.73 7.57
N SER A 118 -11.50 11.67 6.63
CA SER A 118 -12.06 13.00 6.81
C SER A 118 -13.55 12.97 6.46
N PRO A 119 -14.44 13.53 7.29
CA PRO A 119 -15.86 13.61 6.95
C PRO A 119 -16.06 14.53 5.75
N GLN A 120 -16.92 14.12 4.81
CA GLN A 120 -17.34 14.95 3.68
C GLN A 120 -18.70 15.56 3.98
N ASN A 121 -18.84 16.89 3.93
CA ASN A 121 -20.11 17.58 4.17
C ASN A 121 -20.81 17.15 5.47
N LYS A 122 -20.03 16.96 6.56
CA LYS A 122 -20.48 16.45 7.86
C LYS A 122 -21.06 15.02 7.85
N ARG A 123 -20.95 14.29 6.74
CA ARG A 123 -21.31 12.88 6.63
C ARG A 123 -20.05 12.01 6.78
N PRO A 124 -20.18 10.82 7.41
CA PRO A 124 -19.08 9.86 7.45
C PRO A 124 -18.76 9.37 6.04
N SER A 125 -17.48 9.04 5.80
CA SER A 125 -17.05 8.46 4.53
C SER A 125 -17.71 7.09 4.32
N ILE A 126 -17.94 6.73 3.05
CA ILE A 126 -18.45 5.41 2.65
C ILE A 126 -17.45 4.32 3.09
N LEU A 127 -16.16 4.66 3.15
CA LEU A 127 -15.06 3.79 3.54
C LEU A 127 -15.06 3.40 5.02
N GLU A 128 -15.94 3.98 5.84
CA GLU A 128 -16.17 3.55 7.22
C GLU A 128 -16.99 2.25 7.31
N LYS A 129 -17.66 1.85 6.21
CA LYS A 129 -18.55 0.68 6.17
C LYS A 129 -18.07 -0.43 5.24
N HIS A 130 -17.33 -0.08 4.19
CA HIS A 130 -16.92 -1.02 3.15
C HIS A 130 -15.45 -0.82 2.77
N PRO A 131 -14.70 -1.90 2.48
CA PRO A 131 -13.35 -1.80 1.97
C PRO A 131 -13.31 -1.15 0.58
N LEU A 132 -12.20 -0.48 0.26
CA LEU A 132 -11.90 0.16 -1.02
C LEU A 132 -12.09 -0.76 -2.24
#